data_AF-A0A358DQZ7-F1
#
_entry.id   AF-A0A358DQZ7-F1
#
_cell.length_a   1.000
_cell.length_b   1.000
_cell.length_c   1.000
_cell.angle_alpha   90.00
_cell.angle_beta   90.00
_cell.angle_gamma   90.00
#
_symmetry.space_group_name_H-M   'P 1'
#
loop_
_entity.id
_entity.type
_entity.pdbx_description
1 polymer ?
#
loop_
_entity_poly.entity_id
_entity_poly.type
_entity_poly.pdbx_seq_one_letter_code
_entity_poly.pdbx_strand_id
1 'polypeptide(L)'
;GAWVVAALCTATGLFPAGHPSHTSLANLHSAPWIRIPTPFQWGMPTFGAAAIIGMIAGYIASMVESIGDYYACARLSGAPTPDAKVVNRGIMFEGIGCLVAGIMGTGNGTTSYSENIGAIGLTRVGARRVVQAGAIMMIVLGLVAKFGALFTTIPGPIVGGMYCAMFGMIASVGLSNLQFVDLNSSRNLFIIGFAIFMGLSVPEYFAANPLTLGDQLAWLANILNTLGNTGMAVGAFSAMFLDNTIPGTDEERGLNAFNVMKDETLEKASA
;
A
#
# COMPACT_ATOMS: atom_id res chain seq x y z
N GLY A 1 8.45 14.81 -18.94
CA GLY A 1 8.56 16.28 -19.06
C GLY A 1 9.39 16.86 -17.92
N ALA A 2 8.83 16.93 -16.71
CA ALA A 2 9.44 17.59 -15.56
C ALA A 2 10.87 17.14 -15.21
N TRP A 3 11.17 15.84 -15.31
CA TRP A 3 12.51 15.31 -15.02
C TRP A 3 13.57 15.79 -16.03
N VAL A 4 13.22 15.84 -17.32
CA VAL A 4 14.11 16.40 -18.36
C VAL A 4 14.33 17.88 -18.14
N VAL A 5 13.28 18.64 -17.79
CA VAL A 5 13.40 20.07 -17.45
C VAL A 5 14.33 20.25 -16.26
N ALA A 6 14.18 19.45 -15.19
CA ALA A 6 15.05 19.51 -14.03
C ALA A 6 16.52 19.19 -14.38
N ALA A 7 16.75 18.21 -15.26
CA ALA A 7 18.09 17.88 -15.75
C ALA A 7 18.69 19.03 -16.57
N LEU A 8 17.91 19.66 -17.46
CA LEU A 8 18.35 20.82 -18.24
C LEU A 8 18.67 22.01 -17.34
N CYS A 9 17.80 22.36 -16.39
CA CYS A 9 18.02 23.41 -15.41
C CYS A 9 19.24 23.14 -14.52
N THR A 10 19.51 21.86 -14.21
CA THR A 10 20.74 21.46 -13.52
C THR A 10 21.98 21.68 -14.41
N ALA A 11 21.91 21.28 -15.68
CA ALA A 11 23.01 21.44 -16.64
C ALA A 11 23.33 22.91 -16.96
N THR A 12 22.32 23.79 -16.96
CA THR A 12 22.51 25.24 -17.15
C THR A 12 22.91 25.97 -15.87
N GLY A 13 23.06 25.27 -14.74
CA GLY A 13 23.41 25.85 -13.43
C GLY A 13 22.26 26.59 -12.72
N LEU A 14 21.03 26.55 -13.27
CA LEU A 14 19.85 27.14 -12.64
C LEU A 14 19.46 26.39 -11.36
N PHE A 15 19.69 25.07 -11.32
CA PHE A 15 19.57 24.24 -10.12
C PHE A 15 20.95 23.83 -9.61
N PRO A 16 21.59 24.64 -8.74
CA PRO A 16 22.90 24.32 -8.18
C PRO A 16 22.84 23.12 -7.21
N ALA A 17 24.01 22.60 -6.84
CA ALA A 17 24.12 21.55 -5.84
C ALA A 17 23.48 22.01 -4.52
N GLY A 18 22.48 21.26 -4.05
CA GLY A 18 21.67 21.60 -2.87
C GLY A 18 20.24 22.07 -3.20
N HIS A 19 19.94 22.43 -4.45
CA HIS A 19 18.57 22.71 -4.85
C HIS A 19 17.74 21.40 -4.83
N PRO A 20 16.50 21.38 -4.30
CA PRO A 20 15.68 20.16 -4.22
C PRO A 20 15.41 19.49 -5.58
N SER A 21 15.51 20.27 -6.66
CA SER A 21 15.34 19.79 -8.05
C SER A 21 16.66 19.46 -8.78
N HIS A 22 17.80 19.48 -8.08
CA HIS A 22 19.10 19.18 -8.68
C HIS A 22 19.21 17.71 -9.09
N THR A 23 19.53 17.46 -10.36
CA THR A 23 19.63 16.12 -10.95
C THR A 23 21.10 15.74 -11.15
N SER A 24 21.70 15.04 -10.17
CA SER A 24 23.08 14.58 -10.26
C SER A 24 23.19 13.24 -10.98
N LEU A 25 24.07 13.15 -11.99
CA LEU A 25 24.36 11.92 -12.71
C LEU A 25 25.52 11.11 -12.10
N ALA A 26 26.13 11.58 -11.01
CA ALA A 26 27.32 10.96 -10.42
C ALA A 26 27.09 9.47 -10.08
N ASN A 27 25.96 9.15 -9.45
CA ASN A 27 25.57 7.77 -9.11
C ASN A 27 25.32 6.92 -10.36
N LEU A 28 24.77 7.51 -11.42
CA LEU A 28 24.56 6.81 -12.68
C LEU A 28 25.90 6.46 -13.34
N HIS A 29 26.89 7.33 -13.28
CA HIS A 29 28.23 7.05 -13.81
C HIS A 29 28.97 5.97 -13.00
N SER A 30 28.92 6.04 -11.67
CA SER A 30 29.65 5.11 -10.78
C SER A 30 29.00 3.74 -10.61
N ALA A 31 27.69 3.60 -10.88
CA ALA A 31 26.99 2.33 -10.72
C ALA A 31 27.52 1.24 -11.68
N PRO A 32 27.62 -0.02 -11.23
CA PRO A 32 27.94 -1.13 -12.13
C PRO A 32 26.80 -1.35 -13.14
N TRP A 33 27.09 -2.04 -14.23
CA TRP A 33 26.05 -2.41 -15.21
C TRP A 33 25.09 -3.46 -14.67
N ILE A 34 25.63 -4.48 -14.00
CA ILE A 34 24.85 -5.59 -13.44
C ILE A 34 25.12 -5.65 -11.94
N ARG A 35 24.06 -5.77 -11.14
CA ARG A 35 24.12 -6.07 -9.71
C ARG A 35 23.11 -7.16 -9.41
N ILE A 36 23.58 -8.28 -8.88
CA ILE A 36 22.73 -9.37 -8.44
C ILE A 36 22.47 -9.16 -6.94
N PRO A 37 21.21 -8.98 -6.50
CA PRO A 37 20.90 -8.90 -5.08
C PRO A 37 21.16 -10.26 -4.42
N THR A 38 21.92 -10.27 -3.34
CA THR A 38 22.20 -11.48 -2.56
C THR A 38 21.35 -11.51 -1.31
N PRO A 39 20.82 -12.69 -0.91
CA PRO A 39 20.16 -12.85 0.37
C PRO A 39 21.01 -12.33 1.54
N PHE A 40 20.38 -11.65 2.50
CA PHE A 40 21.01 -11.13 3.71
C PHE A 40 22.20 -10.17 3.46
N GLN A 41 22.23 -9.48 2.31
CA GLN A 41 23.31 -8.54 1.97
C GLN A 41 23.49 -7.39 2.99
N TRP A 42 22.47 -7.09 3.79
CA TRP A 42 22.49 -6.06 4.82
C TRP A 42 22.68 -6.61 6.25
N GLY A 43 22.95 -7.90 6.39
CA GLY A 43 23.09 -8.59 7.68
C GLY A 43 21.92 -9.51 8.02
N MET A 44 22.03 -10.18 9.17
CA MET A 44 21.00 -11.08 9.69
C MET A 44 19.83 -10.28 10.30
N PRO A 45 18.59 -10.80 10.24
CA PRO A 45 17.43 -10.12 10.80
C PRO A 45 17.57 -9.94 12.31
N THR A 46 17.26 -8.73 12.78
CA THR A 46 17.16 -8.41 14.21
C THR A 46 15.68 -8.36 14.61
N PHE A 47 15.36 -8.95 15.76
CA PHE A 47 13.99 -9.06 16.24
C PHE A 47 13.75 -8.10 17.40
N GLY A 48 12.82 -7.16 17.23
CA GLY A 48 12.39 -6.23 18.26
C GLY A 48 10.87 -6.31 18.45
N ALA A 49 10.40 -6.45 19.69
CA ALA A 49 8.98 -6.63 19.97
C ALA A 49 8.10 -5.49 19.43
N ALA A 50 8.52 -4.23 19.62
CA ALA A 50 7.80 -3.07 19.10
C ALA A 50 7.74 -3.03 17.57
N ALA A 51 8.85 -3.36 16.90
CA ALA A 51 8.91 -3.44 15.43
C ALA A 51 8.02 -4.57 14.89
N ILE A 52 8.03 -5.75 15.53
CA ILE A 52 7.17 -6.88 15.17
C ILE A 52 5.70 -6.49 15.29
N ILE A 53 5.30 -5.88 16.40
CA ILE A 53 3.91 -5.48 16.63
C ILE A 53 3.48 -4.38 15.66
N GLY A 54 4.33 -3.38 15.43
CA GLY A 54 4.08 -2.34 14.42
C GLY A 54 3.90 -2.92 13.02
N MET A 55 4.77 -3.85 12.63
CA MET A 55 4.68 -4.53 11.34
C MET A 55 3.42 -5.40 11.22
N ILE A 56 3.02 -6.11 12.28
CA ILE A 56 1.77 -6.87 12.30
C ILE A 56 0.57 -5.94 12.12
N ALA A 57 0.54 -4.81 12.82
CA ALA A 57 -0.54 -3.83 12.68
C ALA A 57 -0.63 -3.26 11.25
N GLY A 58 0.50 -2.87 10.67
CA GLY A 58 0.56 -2.41 9.28
C GLY A 58 0.15 -3.49 8.29
N TYR A 59 0.56 -4.74 8.52
CA TYR A 59 0.21 -5.86 7.65
C TYR A 59 -1.26 -6.28 7.77
N ILE A 60 -1.88 -6.13 8.94
CA ILE A 60 -3.34 -6.33 9.08
C ILE A 60 -4.10 -5.31 8.24
N ALA A 61 -3.70 -4.04 8.28
CA ALA A 61 -4.29 -3.02 7.42
C ALA A 61 -4.09 -3.36 5.94
N SER A 62 -2.88 -3.77 5.56
CA SER A 62 -2.55 -4.24 4.21
C SER A 62 -3.41 -5.43 3.79
N MET A 63 -3.66 -6.42 4.66
CA MET A 63 -4.53 -7.56 4.32
C MET A 63 -5.97 -7.13 4.04
N VAL A 64 -6.51 -6.17 4.82
CA VAL A 64 -7.86 -5.63 4.59
C VAL A 64 -7.92 -4.88 3.26
N GLU A 65 -6.90 -4.09 2.94
CA GLU A 65 -6.74 -3.44 1.64
C GLU A 65 -6.68 -4.47 0.50
N SER A 66 -5.84 -5.51 0.63
CA SER A 66 -5.67 -6.56 -0.37
C SER A 66 -6.95 -7.33 -0.66
N ILE A 67 -7.78 -7.58 0.37
CA ILE A 67 -9.10 -8.20 0.16
C ILE A 67 -9.94 -7.31 -0.75
N GLY A 68 -10.04 -6.00 -0.46
CA GLY A 68 -10.77 -5.04 -1.29
C GLY A 68 -10.23 -4.99 -2.73
N ASP A 69 -8.92 -4.99 -2.87
CA ASP A 69 -8.22 -5.03 -4.15
C ASP A 69 -8.56 -6.27 -4.97
N TYR A 70 -8.65 -7.45 -4.36
CA TYR A 70 -9.01 -8.67 -5.07
C TYR A 70 -10.42 -8.60 -5.67
N TYR A 71 -11.38 -8.08 -4.90
CA TYR A 71 -12.76 -7.89 -5.39
C TYR A 71 -12.82 -6.81 -6.48
N ALA A 72 -12.13 -5.68 -6.30
CA ALA A 72 -12.06 -4.62 -7.30
C ALA A 72 -11.40 -5.10 -8.60
N CYS A 73 -10.30 -5.84 -8.49
CA CYS A 73 -9.59 -6.44 -9.62
C CYS A 73 -10.47 -7.45 -10.37
N ALA A 74 -11.14 -8.35 -9.65
CA ALA A 74 -12.04 -9.32 -10.27
C ALA A 74 -13.16 -8.64 -11.07
N ARG A 75 -13.79 -7.62 -10.47
CA ARG A 75 -14.82 -6.82 -11.14
C ARG A 75 -14.31 -6.12 -12.40
N LEU A 76 -13.19 -5.41 -12.31
CA LEU A 76 -12.66 -4.63 -13.44
C LEU A 76 -12.06 -5.50 -14.54
N SER A 77 -11.57 -6.70 -14.20
CA SER A 77 -11.08 -7.68 -15.17
C SER A 77 -12.17 -8.57 -15.76
N GLY A 78 -13.41 -8.50 -15.26
CA GLY A 78 -14.50 -9.39 -15.65
C GLY A 78 -14.32 -10.83 -15.17
N ALA A 79 -13.47 -11.05 -14.17
CA ALA A 79 -13.27 -12.36 -13.56
C ALA A 79 -14.38 -12.66 -12.53
N PRO A 80 -14.61 -13.96 -12.20
CA PRO A 80 -15.57 -14.31 -11.17
C PRO A 80 -15.23 -13.71 -9.81
N THR A 81 -16.25 -13.40 -9.02
CA THR A 81 -16.09 -12.95 -7.63
C THR A 81 -15.19 -13.93 -6.85
N PRO A 82 -14.11 -13.45 -6.20
CA PRO A 82 -13.20 -14.31 -5.44
C PRO A 82 -13.94 -15.05 -4.32
N ASP A 83 -13.75 -16.37 -4.23
CA ASP A 83 -14.19 -17.13 -3.06
C ASP A 83 -13.14 -17.06 -1.93
N ALA A 84 -13.48 -17.56 -0.74
CA ALA A 84 -12.56 -17.58 0.39
C ALA A 84 -11.25 -18.34 0.08
N LYS A 85 -11.28 -19.36 -0.80
CA LYS A 85 -10.08 -20.10 -1.18
C LYS A 85 -9.14 -19.26 -2.05
N VAL A 86 -9.68 -18.47 -2.97
CA VAL A 86 -8.92 -17.54 -3.82
C VAL A 86 -8.33 -16.43 -2.96
N VAL A 87 -9.11 -15.83 -2.06
CA VAL A 87 -8.63 -14.79 -1.14
C VAL A 87 -7.49 -15.34 -0.25
N ASN A 88 -7.69 -16.51 0.37
CA ASN A 88 -6.66 -17.13 1.21
C ASN A 88 -5.37 -17.43 0.44
N ARG A 89 -5.48 -17.86 -0.82
CA ARG A 89 -4.31 -18.06 -1.69
C ARG A 89 -3.61 -16.74 -2.00
N GLY A 90 -4.36 -15.67 -2.28
CA GLY A 90 -3.81 -14.33 -2.51
C GLY A 90 -2.97 -13.86 -1.32
N ILE A 91 -3.57 -13.84 -0.13
CA ILE A 91 -2.90 -13.40 1.11
C ILE A 91 -1.68 -14.28 1.43
N MET A 92 -1.75 -15.59 1.18
CA MET A 92 -0.61 -16.49 1.35
C MET A 92 0.55 -16.11 0.43
N PHE A 93 0.28 -15.80 -0.85
CA PHE A 93 1.33 -15.41 -1.79
C PHE A 93 1.91 -14.02 -1.50
N GLU A 94 1.12 -13.10 -0.96
CA GLU A 94 1.64 -11.83 -0.42
C GLU A 94 2.58 -12.06 0.77
N GLY A 95 2.22 -12.94 1.69
CA GLY A 95 3.08 -13.30 2.83
C GLY A 95 4.39 -13.97 2.39
N ILE A 96 4.33 -14.85 1.38
CA ILE A 96 5.55 -15.42 0.76
C ILE A 96 6.38 -14.31 0.11
N GLY A 97 5.74 -13.36 -0.58
CA GLY A 97 6.39 -12.18 -1.15
C GLY A 97 7.12 -11.36 -0.09
N CYS A 98 6.47 -11.08 1.04
CA CYS A 98 7.06 -10.39 2.19
C CYS A 98 8.27 -11.14 2.76
N LEU A 99 8.19 -12.46 2.87
CA LEU A 99 9.30 -13.29 3.34
C LEU A 99 10.50 -13.20 2.39
N VAL A 100 10.27 -13.33 1.08
CA VAL A 100 11.32 -13.20 0.05
C VAL A 100 11.91 -11.78 0.06
N ALA A 101 11.07 -10.76 0.18
CA ALA A 101 11.47 -9.36 0.27
C ALA A 101 12.35 -9.10 1.51
N GLY A 102 11.99 -9.67 2.66
CA GLY A 102 12.78 -9.63 3.89
C GLY A 102 14.14 -10.32 3.75
N ILE A 103 14.18 -11.51 3.14
CA ILE A 103 15.44 -12.25 2.88
C ILE A 103 16.35 -11.48 1.93
N MET A 104 15.80 -10.89 0.87
CA MET A 104 16.54 -10.08 -0.10
C MET A 104 16.93 -8.69 0.45
N GLY A 105 16.31 -8.29 1.57
CA GLY A 105 16.61 -7.04 2.26
C GLY A 105 16.09 -5.79 1.54
N THR A 106 14.85 -5.85 1.03
CA THR A 106 14.20 -4.70 0.37
C THR A 106 13.78 -3.60 1.35
N GLY A 107 13.71 -3.91 2.65
CA GLY A 107 13.29 -2.99 3.71
C GLY A 107 11.79 -2.69 3.75
N ASN A 108 10.97 -3.38 2.95
CA ASN A 108 9.55 -3.11 2.79
C ASN A 108 8.73 -4.41 2.68
N GLY A 109 7.45 -4.36 3.04
CA GLY A 109 6.48 -5.43 2.78
C GLY A 109 5.94 -5.39 1.34
N THR A 110 5.37 -6.49 0.89
CA THR A 110 4.68 -6.59 -0.40
C THR A 110 3.18 -6.70 -0.20
N THR A 111 2.40 -6.06 -1.07
CA THR A 111 0.93 -6.05 -1.06
C THR A 111 0.40 -5.99 -2.50
N SER A 112 -0.90 -6.13 -2.69
CA SER A 112 -1.55 -5.81 -3.96
C SER A 112 -1.43 -4.32 -4.30
N TYR A 113 -1.39 -4.00 -5.59
CA TYR A 113 -1.21 -2.63 -6.08
C TYR A 113 -2.50 -2.11 -6.70
N SER A 114 -3.18 -1.22 -5.99
CA SER A 114 -4.39 -0.50 -6.42
C SER A 114 -4.20 0.25 -7.75
N GLU A 115 -2.98 0.72 -8.05
CA GLU A 115 -2.66 1.40 -9.31
C GLU A 115 -2.75 0.46 -10.52
N ASN A 116 -2.32 -0.78 -10.34
CA ASN A 116 -2.44 -1.79 -11.38
C ASN A 116 -3.92 -2.12 -11.63
N ILE A 117 -4.75 -2.10 -10.59
CA ILE A 117 -6.20 -2.29 -10.69
C ILE A 117 -6.84 -1.11 -11.44
N GLY A 118 -6.44 0.11 -11.13
CA GLY A 118 -6.84 1.31 -11.88
C GLY A 118 -6.46 1.23 -13.35
N ALA A 119 -5.24 0.75 -13.66
CA ALA A 119 -4.78 0.54 -15.03
C ALA A 119 -5.61 -0.52 -15.77
N ILE A 120 -6.05 -1.60 -15.11
CA ILE A 120 -6.99 -2.57 -15.70
C ILE A 120 -8.31 -1.89 -16.06
N GLY A 121 -8.85 -1.05 -15.17
CA GLY A 121 -10.09 -0.31 -15.43
C GLY A 121 -10.02 0.61 -16.66
N LEU A 122 -8.85 1.23 -16.89
CA LEU A 122 -8.62 2.12 -18.04
C LEU A 122 -8.31 1.36 -19.33
N THR A 123 -7.40 0.38 -19.27
CA THR A 123 -6.93 -0.36 -20.43
C THR A 123 -7.89 -1.46 -20.88
N ARG A 124 -8.76 -1.90 -19.97
CA ARG A 124 -9.61 -3.10 -20.11
C ARG A 124 -8.82 -4.38 -20.37
N VAL A 125 -7.55 -4.44 -19.93
CA VAL A 125 -6.68 -5.60 -20.10
C VAL A 125 -6.43 -6.25 -18.74
N GLY A 126 -7.26 -7.23 -18.38
CA GLY A 126 -7.12 -8.06 -17.17
C GLY A 126 -6.30 -9.36 -17.36
N ALA A 127 -5.50 -9.46 -18.42
CA ALA A 127 -4.85 -10.72 -18.79
C ALA A 127 -3.62 -11.04 -17.91
N ARG A 128 -3.59 -12.24 -17.31
CA ARG A 128 -2.45 -12.73 -16.48
C ARG A 128 -1.10 -12.68 -17.20
N ARG A 129 -1.09 -12.87 -18.52
CA ARG A 129 0.13 -12.82 -19.36
C ARG A 129 0.80 -11.45 -19.32
N VAL A 130 0.02 -10.37 -19.23
CA VAL A 130 0.55 -9.00 -19.13
C VAL A 130 1.27 -8.81 -17.79
N VAL A 131 0.66 -9.28 -16.70
CA VAL A 131 1.26 -9.25 -15.35
C VAL A 131 2.55 -10.07 -15.31
N GLN A 132 2.55 -11.27 -15.90
CA GLN A 132 3.74 -12.14 -15.97
C GLN A 132 4.89 -11.50 -16.79
N ALA A 133 4.57 -10.91 -17.94
CA ALA A 133 5.56 -10.20 -18.76
C ALA A 133 6.13 -9.00 -18.00
N GLY A 134 5.28 -8.24 -17.29
CA GLY A 134 5.71 -7.16 -16.41
C GLY A 134 6.63 -7.63 -15.30
N ALA A 135 6.30 -8.74 -14.61
CA ALA A 135 7.13 -9.30 -13.55
C ALA A 135 8.52 -9.73 -14.06
N ILE A 136 8.59 -10.41 -15.21
CA ILE A 136 9.87 -10.80 -15.83
C ILE A 136 10.68 -9.55 -16.19
N MET A 137 10.04 -8.53 -16.78
CA MET A 137 10.69 -7.27 -17.10
C MET A 137 11.26 -6.58 -15.86
N MET A 138 10.49 -6.52 -14.77
CA MET A 138 10.93 -5.93 -13.50
C MET A 138 12.11 -6.69 -12.89
N ILE A 139 12.11 -8.02 -12.95
CA ILE A 139 13.25 -8.84 -12.49
C ILE A 139 14.50 -8.51 -13.30
N VAL A 140 14.40 -8.49 -14.64
CA VAL A 140 15.54 -8.16 -15.52
C VAL A 140 16.06 -6.75 -15.26
N LEU A 141 15.16 -5.77 -15.16
CA LEU A 141 15.52 -4.38 -14.87
C LEU A 141 16.13 -4.21 -13.48
N GLY A 142 15.68 -4.99 -12.49
CA GLY A 142 16.26 -5.02 -11.14
C GLY A 142 17.72 -5.50 -11.11
N LEU A 143 18.14 -6.32 -12.08
CA LEU A 143 19.54 -6.74 -12.22
C LEU A 143 20.41 -5.66 -12.88
N VAL A 144 19.82 -4.73 -13.62
CA VAL A 144 20.53 -3.64 -14.29
C VAL A 144 20.72 -2.48 -13.32
N ALA A 145 21.85 -2.44 -12.61
CA ALA A 145 22.11 -1.42 -11.59
C ALA A 145 22.11 0.02 -12.13
N LYS A 146 22.45 0.23 -13.41
CA LYS A 146 22.30 1.53 -14.08
C LYS A 146 20.86 2.01 -14.13
N PHE A 147 19.90 1.09 -14.30
CA PHE A 147 18.48 1.42 -14.30
C PHE A 147 18.08 1.94 -12.91
N GLY A 148 18.42 1.21 -11.85
CA GLY A 148 18.20 1.69 -10.47
C GLY A 148 18.88 3.03 -10.18
N ALA A 149 20.14 3.20 -10.61
CA ALA A 149 20.89 4.45 -10.43
C ALA A 149 20.24 5.63 -11.18
N LEU A 150 19.61 5.39 -12.33
CA LEU A 150 18.84 6.41 -13.04
C LEU A 150 17.68 6.93 -12.18
N PHE A 151 16.91 6.07 -11.51
CA PHE A 151 15.81 6.50 -10.63
C PHE A 151 16.30 7.35 -9.45
N THR A 152 17.52 7.13 -8.96
CA THR A 152 18.09 7.98 -7.90
C THR A 152 18.35 9.42 -8.33
N THR A 153 18.30 9.70 -9.64
CA THR A 153 18.45 11.06 -10.18
C THR A 153 17.11 11.79 -10.27
N ILE A 154 15.98 11.12 -10.02
CA ILE A 154 14.67 11.78 -10.01
C ILE A 154 14.65 12.79 -8.86
N PRO A 155 14.40 14.09 -9.13
CA PRO A 155 14.38 15.08 -8.09
C PRO A 155 13.25 14.89 -7.09
N GLY A 156 13.51 15.26 -5.82
CA GLY A 156 12.58 15.06 -4.70
C GLY A 156 11.16 15.59 -4.94
N PRO A 157 10.96 16.82 -5.47
CA PRO A 157 9.63 17.33 -5.76
C PRO A 157 8.83 16.50 -6.77
N ILE A 158 9.51 15.86 -7.75
CA ILE A 158 8.85 14.98 -8.72
C ILE A 158 8.40 13.70 -8.04
N VAL A 159 9.25 13.11 -7.20
CA VAL A 159 8.90 11.93 -6.39
C VAL A 159 7.70 12.24 -5.47
N GLY A 160 7.70 13.42 -4.83
CA GLY A 160 6.57 13.89 -4.02
C GLY A 160 5.27 13.99 -4.81
N GLY A 161 5.31 14.59 -6.01
CA GLY A 161 4.14 14.66 -6.91
C GLY A 161 3.64 13.29 -7.36
N MET A 162 4.54 12.34 -7.60
CA MET A 162 4.18 10.95 -7.90
C MET A 162 3.45 10.30 -6.71
N TYR A 163 3.95 10.50 -5.48
CA TYR A 163 3.27 9.99 -4.29
C TYR A 163 1.90 10.63 -4.06
N CYS A 164 1.71 11.93 -4.34
CA CYS A 164 0.39 12.55 -4.27
C CYS A 164 -0.62 11.87 -5.20
N ALA A 165 -0.22 11.57 -6.45
CA ALA A 165 -1.08 10.87 -7.39
C ALA A 165 -1.35 9.41 -6.96
N MET A 166 -0.31 8.72 -6.50
CA MET A 166 -0.37 7.33 -6.03
C MET A 166 -1.31 7.20 -4.83
N PHE A 167 -1.07 7.93 -3.74
CA PHE A 167 -1.93 7.90 -2.56
C PHE A 167 -3.34 8.42 -2.83
N GLY A 168 -3.51 9.38 -3.76
CA GLY A 168 -4.83 9.80 -4.22
C GLY A 168 -5.61 8.67 -4.90
N MET A 169 -4.95 7.84 -5.71
CA MET A 169 -5.56 6.67 -6.33
C MET A 169 -5.88 5.58 -5.31
N ILE A 170 -4.96 5.26 -4.39
CA ILE A 170 -5.20 4.30 -3.29
C ILE A 170 -6.42 4.72 -2.46
N ALA A 171 -6.48 6.00 -2.05
CA ALA A 171 -7.64 6.54 -1.33
C ALA A 171 -8.93 6.43 -2.14
N SER A 172 -8.88 6.68 -3.45
CA SER A 172 -10.04 6.57 -4.35
C SER A 172 -10.55 5.12 -4.47
N VAL A 173 -9.65 4.14 -4.57
CA VAL A 173 -10.03 2.71 -4.59
C VAL A 173 -10.68 2.32 -3.26
N GLY A 174 -10.11 2.74 -2.13
CA GLY A 174 -10.71 2.56 -0.79
C GLY A 174 -12.11 3.15 -0.69
N LEU A 175 -12.31 4.40 -1.13
CA LEU A 175 -13.63 5.04 -1.18
C LEU A 175 -14.60 4.31 -2.11
N SER A 176 -14.12 3.75 -3.22
CA SER A 176 -14.98 2.99 -4.13
C SER A 176 -15.56 1.74 -3.46
N ASN A 177 -14.89 1.17 -2.46
CA ASN A 177 -15.45 0.04 -1.70
C ASN A 177 -16.61 0.45 -0.79
N LEU A 178 -16.76 1.73 -0.45
CA LEU A 178 -17.90 2.22 0.33
C LEU A 178 -19.22 2.20 -0.44
N GLN A 179 -19.19 2.01 -1.77
CA GLN A 179 -20.40 1.88 -2.59
C GLN A 179 -21.28 0.69 -2.21
N PHE A 180 -20.73 -0.26 -1.44
CA PHE A 180 -21.44 -1.47 -1.00
C PHE A 180 -22.16 -1.27 0.33
N VAL A 181 -21.93 -0.16 1.03
CA VAL A 181 -22.50 0.16 2.34
C VAL A 181 -23.60 1.21 2.16
N ASP A 182 -24.63 1.21 3.01
CA ASP A 182 -25.67 2.25 2.95
C ASP A 182 -25.13 3.60 3.45
N LEU A 183 -24.80 4.49 2.52
CA LEU A 183 -24.31 5.84 2.81
C LEU A 183 -25.42 6.83 3.18
N ASN A 184 -26.70 6.42 3.20
CA ASN A 184 -27.79 7.24 3.75
C ASN A 184 -27.94 7.06 5.26
N SER A 185 -27.30 6.02 5.83
CA SER A 185 -27.30 5.78 7.25
C SER A 185 -26.39 6.76 7.99
N SER A 186 -26.96 7.51 8.94
CA SER A 186 -26.22 8.36 9.88
C SER A 186 -25.19 7.55 10.69
N ARG A 187 -25.45 6.27 10.98
CA ARG A 187 -24.51 5.38 11.67
C ARG A 187 -23.25 5.19 10.83
N ASN A 188 -23.40 4.80 9.57
CA ASN A 188 -22.27 4.52 8.70
C ASN A 188 -21.47 5.78 8.39
N LEU A 189 -22.15 6.89 8.12
CA LEU A 189 -21.51 8.19 7.90
C LEU A 189 -20.69 8.62 9.12
N PHE A 190 -21.22 8.42 10.33
CA PHE A 190 -20.47 8.70 11.56
C PHE A 190 -19.22 7.82 11.69
N ILE A 191 -19.36 6.51 11.51
CA ILE A 191 -18.24 5.55 11.63
C ILE A 191 -17.13 5.90 10.62
N ILE A 192 -17.49 6.13 9.36
CA ILE A 192 -16.54 6.47 8.28
C ILE A 192 -15.82 7.78 8.62
N GLY A 193 -16.58 8.84 8.93
CA GLY A 193 -16.02 10.15 9.23
C GLY A 193 -15.12 10.13 10.46
N PHE A 194 -15.55 9.46 11.53
CA PHE A 194 -14.77 9.32 12.75
C PHE A 194 -13.48 8.53 12.51
N ALA A 195 -13.54 7.39 11.82
CA ALA A 195 -12.38 6.56 11.53
C ALA A 195 -11.33 7.30 10.68
N ILE A 196 -11.76 8.03 9.64
CA ILE A 196 -10.86 8.86 8.82
C ILE A 196 -10.22 9.95 9.68
N PHE A 197 -11.03 10.67 10.46
CA PHE A 197 -10.52 11.76 11.30
C PHE A 197 -9.52 11.25 12.35
N MET A 198 -9.81 10.15 13.03
CA MET A 198 -8.92 9.55 14.02
C MET A 198 -7.64 8.97 13.38
N GLY A 199 -7.76 8.35 12.21
CA GLY A 199 -6.62 7.85 11.44
C GLY A 199 -5.64 8.94 11.01
N LEU A 200 -6.10 10.19 10.88
CA LEU A 200 -5.27 11.36 10.57
C LEU A 200 -4.77 12.09 11.82
N SER A 201 -5.62 12.25 12.85
CA SER A 201 -5.34 13.11 14.01
C SER A 201 -4.55 12.43 15.13
N VAL A 202 -4.80 11.16 15.42
CA VAL A 202 -4.12 10.45 16.50
C VAL A 202 -2.63 10.25 16.23
N PRO A 203 -2.18 9.89 15.00
CA PRO A 203 -0.75 9.83 14.72
C PRO A 203 -0.01 11.13 15.00
N GLU A 204 -0.58 12.26 14.58
CA GLU A 204 0.00 13.58 14.86
C GLU A 204 0.08 13.86 16.36
N TYR A 205 -0.94 13.47 17.13
CA TYR A 205 -0.90 13.59 18.59
C TYR A 205 0.21 12.75 19.22
N PHE A 206 0.34 11.48 18.83
CA PHE A 206 1.37 10.57 19.35
C PHE A 206 2.78 10.93 18.89
N ALA A 207 2.93 11.54 17.71
CA ALA A 207 4.20 12.08 17.22
C ALA A 207 4.63 13.28 18.07
N ALA A 208 3.70 14.18 18.39
CA ALA A 208 3.96 15.36 19.21
C ALA A 208 4.12 15.03 20.70
N ASN A 209 3.41 14.01 21.20
CA ASN A 209 3.33 13.65 22.61
C ASN A 209 3.59 12.13 22.79
N PRO A 210 4.82 11.67 22.59
CA PRO A 210 5.13 10.25 22.77
C PRO A 210 4.89 9.85 24.23
N LEU A 211 4.15 8.76 24.43
CA LEU A 211 3.93 8.18 25.74
C LEU A 211 5.27 7.72 26.33
N THR A 212 5.59 8.20 27.52
CA THR A 212 6.72 7.72 28.30
C THR A 212 6.18 7.03 29.55
N LEU A 213 6.20 5.70 29.56
CA LEU A 213 6.01 4.94 30.79
C LEU A 213 7.40 4.69 31.38
N GLY A 214 7.52 4.72 32.73
CA GLY A 214 8.81 4.52 33.40
C GLY A 214 9.53 3.25 32.94
N ASP A 215 10.84 3.15 33.19
CA ASP A 215 11.75 2.18 32.54
C ASP A 215 11.25 0.73 32.49
N GLN A 216 10.53 0.27 33.53
CA GLN A 216 9.95 -1.08 33.60
C GLN A 216 8.84 -1.35 32.57
N LEU A 217 8.17 -0.30 32.10
CA LEU A 217 7.05 -0.34 31.14
C LEU A 217 7.41 0.33 29.80
N ALA A 218 8.68 0.63 29.56
CA ALA A 218 9.15 1.25 28.31
C ALA A 218 8.77 0.42 27.07
N TRP A 219 8.75 -0.91 27.18
CA TRP A 219 8.33 -1.81 26.10
C TRP A 219 6.87 -1.57 25.68
N LEU A 220 5.97 -1.33 26.66
CA LEU A 220 4.56 -1.06 26.41
C LEU A 220 4.37 0.33 25.81
N ALA A 221 5.11 1.33 26.34
CA ALA A 221 5.12 2.68 25.78
C ALA A 221 5.53 2.66 24.31
N ASN A 222 6.58 1.91 23.96
CA ASN A 222 7.03 1.77 22.57
C ASN A 222 5.97 1.14 21.66
N ILE A 223 5.24 0.12 22.15
CA ILE A 223 4.15 -0.50 21.39
C ILE A 223 3.01 0.50 21.17
N LEU A 224 2.55 1.16 22.23
CA LEU A 224 1.45 2.12 22.15
C LEU A 224 1.81 3.31 21.25
N ASN A 225 3.05 3.81 21.35
CA ASN A 225 3.56 4.84 20.45
C ASN A 225 3.59 4.36 19.00
N THR A 226 4.04 3.13 18.75
CA THR A 226 4.09 2.60 17.38
C THR A 226 2.69 2.46 16.78
N LEU A 227 1.73 1.93 17.54
CA LEU A 227 0.33 1.81 17.10
C LEU A 227 -0.34 3.17 16.93
N GLY A 228 -0.14 4.08 17.88
CA GLY A 228 -0.70 5.43 17.85
C GLY A 228 -0.17 6.26 16.68
N ASN A 229 1.12 6.14 16.33
CA ASN A 229 1.72 6.78 15.15
C ASN A 229 1.31 6.13 13.82
N THR A 230 0.67 4.96 13.83
CA THR A 230 0.28 4.26 12.60
C THR A 230 -1.17 4.62 12.24
N GLY A 231 -1.35 5.62 11.36
CA GLY A 231 -2.69 6.13 11.01
C GLY A 231 -3.66 5.08 10.47
N MET A 232 -3.18 4.15 9.64
CA MET A 232 -3.99 3.02 9.17
C MET A 232 -4.47 2.11 10.31
N ALA A 233 -3.62 1.86 11.31
CA ALA A 233 -3.98 1.03 12.46
C ALA A 233 -5.03 1.72 13.32
N VAL A 234 -4.87 3.03 13.58
CA VAL A 234 -5.86 3.81 14.32
C VAL A 234 -7.21 3.87 13.59
N GLY A 235 -7.18 4.19 12.30
CA GLY A 235 -8.40 4.28 11.49
C GLY A 235 -9.14 2.95 11.42
N ALA A 236 -8.42 1.85 11.14
CA ALA A 236 -9.00 0.51 11.09
C ALA A 236 -9.56 0.08 12.45
N PHE A 237 -8.82 0.30 13.54
CA PHE A 237 -9.30 -0.04 14.88
C PHE A 237 -10.54 0.76 15.25
N SER A 238 -10.55 2.07 14.97
CA SER A 238 -11.70 2.95 15.24
C SER A 238 -12.93 2.50 14.45
N ALA A 239 -12.77 2.21 13.15
CA ALA A 239 -13.86 1.73 12.30
C ALA A 239 -14.41 0.38 12.80
N MET A 240 -13.54 -0.60 13.06
CA MET A 240 -13.95 -1.91 13.54
C MET A 240 -14.63 -1.83 14.91
N PHE A 241 -14.07 -1.05 15.84
CA PHE A 241 -14.63 -0.90 17.17
C PHE A 241 -16.04 -0.30 17.09
N LEU A 242 -16.22 0.80 16.33
CA LEU A 242 -17.52 1.44 16.21
C LEU A 242 -18.53 0.60 15.42
N ASP A 243 -18.10 -0.08 14.35
CA ASP A 243 -19.00 -0.93 13.56
C ASP A 243 -19.51 -2.15 14.34
N ASN A 244 -18.73 -2.67 15.32
CA ASN A 244 -19.18 -3.77 16.17
C ASN A 244 -19.94 -3.33 17.43
N THR A 245 -19.79 -2.06 17.86
CA THR A 245 -20.45 -1.56 19.07
C THR A 245 -21.74 -0.81 18.79
N ILE A 246 -21.84 -0.12 17.64
CA ILE A 246 -23.05 0.59 17.23
C ILE A 246 -23.96 -0.39 16.47
N PRO A 247 -25.20 -0.64 16.95
CA PRO A 247 -26.14 -1.53 16.27
C PRO A 247 -26.42 -1.09 14.84
N GLY A 248 -26.46 -2.03 13.89
CA GLY A 248 -26.82 -1.79 12.49
C GLY A 248 -27.18 -3.11 11.80
N THR A 249 -27.98 -3.06 10.73
CA THR A 249 -28.39 -4.28 10.01
C THR A 249 -27.32 -4.76 9.03
N ASP A 250 -27.41 -6.01 8.60
CA ASP A 250 -26.44 -6.58 7.64
C ASP A 250 -26.53 -5.89 6.26
N GLU A 251 -27.73 -5.44 5.87
CA GLU A 251 -27.94 -4.61 4.67
C GLU A 251 -27.27 -3.26 4.82
N GLU A 252 -27.48 -2.57 5.95
CA GLU A 252 -26.92 -1.26 6.23
C GLU A 252 -25.39 -1.32 6.22
N ARG A 253 -24.80 -2.38 6.78
CA ARG A 253 -23.34 -2.63 6.81
C ARG A 253 -22.76 -3.09 5.47
N GLY A 254 -23.60 -3.37 4.47
CA GLY A 254 -23.16 -3.82 3.15
C GLY A 254 -22.70 -5.28 3.09
N LEU A 255 -23.00 -6.09 4.12
CA LEU A 255 -22.57 -7.49 4.19
C LEU A 255 -23.27 -8.35 3.13
N ASN A 256 -24.50 -7.96 2.75
CA ASN A 256 -25.28 -8.66 1.73
C ASN A 256 -24.85 -8.36 0.29
N ALA A 257 -24.13 -7.26 0.04
CA ALA A 257 -23.71 -6.87 -1.31
C ALA A 257 -22.83 -7.93 -1.98
N PHE A 258 -22.02 -8.65 -1.19
CA PHE A 258 -21.15 -9.72 -1.68
C PHE A 258 -21.91 -10.99 -2.08
N ASN A 259 -23.05 -11.26 -1.45
CA ASN A 259 -23.91 -12.40 -1.80
C ASN A 259 -24.61 -12.15 -3.14
N VAL A 260 -25.11 -10.94 -3.35
CA VAL A 260 -25.77 -10.55 -4.61
C VAL A 260 -24.80 -10.59 -5.79
N MET A 261 -23.57 -10.08 -5.64
CA MET A 261 -22.55 -10.16 -6.70
C MET A 261 -22.18 -11.60 -7.06
N LYS A 262 -22.13 -12.49 -6.06
CA LYS A 262 -21.83 -13.91 -6.27
C LYS A 262 -22.92 -14.58 -7.10
N ASP A 263 -24.19 -14.29 -6.81
CA ASP A 263 -25.33 -14.86 -7.53
C ASP A 263 -25.38 -14.36 -8.99
N GLU A 264 -25.18 -13.07 -9.25
CA GLU A 264 -25.11 -12.51 -10.61
C GLU A 264 -23.94 -13.09 -11.44
N THR A 265 -22.82 -13.38 -10.78
CA THR A 265 -21.64 -13.95 -11.44
C THR A 265 -21.87 -15.41 -11.82
N LEU A 266 -22.53 -16.17 -10.94
CA LEU A 266 -22.91 -17.56 -11.23
C LEU A 266 -23.88 -17.64 -12.40
N GLU A 267 -24.85 -16.74 -12.45
CA GLU A 267 -25.83 -16.65 -13.54
C GLU A 267 -25.14 -16.37 -14.89
N LYS A 268 -24.20 -15.41 -14.92
CA LYS A 268 -23.39 -15.10 -16.12
C LYS A 268 -22.41 -16.20 -16.52
N ALA A 269 -21.95 -17.02 -15.58
CA ALA A 269 -21.07 -18.16 -15.87
C ALA A 269 -21.84 -19.39 -16.37
N SER A 270 -23.15 -19.45 -16.11
CA SER A 270 -24.05 -20.50 -16.58
C SER A 270 -24.72 -20.21 -17.94
N ALA A 271 -24.57 -18.99 -18.44
CA ALA A 271 -25.09 -18.52 -19.73
C ALA A 271 -24.01 -18.54 -20.82
#